data_AF-A0AB33AMK9-F1
#
_entry.id   AF-A0AB33AMK9-F1
#
_cell.length_a   1.000
_cell.length_b   1.000
_cell.length_c   1.000
_cell.angle_alpha   90.00
_cell.angle_beta   90.00
_cell.angle_gamma   90.00
#
_symmetry.space_group_name_H-M   'P 1'
#
loop_
_entity.id
_entity.type
_entity.pdbx_description
1 polymer ?
#
loop_
_entity_poly.entity_id
_entity_poly.type
_entity_poly.pdbx_seq_one_letter_code
_entity_poly.pdbx_strand_id
1 'polypeptide(L)'
;MLLTILSNKENWRVFPTELAKRSKDSEDSIYREIKKLEKSGYIRTYKKSLGRGKGVTAFRFCADRKISDEIFEQLKQQLDEELAS
;
A
#
# COMPACT_ATOMS: atom_id res chain seq x y z
N MET A 1 -0.49 14.75 3.44
CA MET A 1 -0.22 13.30 3.33
C MET A 1 -1.06 12.61 2.25
N LEU A 2 -2.40 12.76 2.23
CA LEU A 2 -3.27 12.16 1.20
C LEU A 2 -2.92 12.58 -0.25
N LEU A 3 -2.66 13.88 -0.48
CA LEU A 3 -2.24 14.43 -1.78
C LEU A 3 -0.93 13.83 -2.31
N THR A 4 -0.02 13.45 -1.42
CA THR A 4 1.28 12.85 -1.80
C THR A 4 1.12 11.40 -2.20
N ILE A 5 0.23 10.66 -1.53
CA ILE A 5 -0.12 9.28 -1.88
C ILE A 5 -0.83 9.23 -3.23
N LEU A 6 -1.77 10.15 -3.47
CA LEU A 6 -2.52 10.25 -4.72
C LEU A 6 -1.70 10.81 -5.90
N SER A 7 -0.52 11.39 -5.63
CA SER A 7 0.39 11.89 -6.69
C SER A 7 1.33 10.81 -7.25
N ASN A 8 1.39 9.61 -6.65
CA ASN A 8 2.08 8.47 -7.27
C ASN A 8 1.16 7.90 -8.37
N LYS A 9 1.41 8.36 -9.59
CA LYS A 9 0.41 8.44 -10.66
C LYS A 9 0.23 7.16 -11.48
N GLU A 10 0.87 6.04 -11.16
CA GLU A 10 0.75 4.84 -12.02
C GLU A 10 0.49 3.55 -11.27
N ASN A 11 1.08 3.32 -10.09
CA ASN A 11 0.83 2.10 -9.34
C ASN A 11 0.18 2.48 -8.01
N TRP A 12 -0.96 1.89 -7.68
CA TRP A 12 -1.72 2.07 -6.44
C TRP A 12 -0.95 1.71 -5.15
N ARG A 13 0.38 1.61 -5.18
CA ARG A 13 1.28 1.19 -4.10
C ARG A 13 1.67 2.35 -3.20
N VAL A 14 1.58 2.10 -1.89
CA VAL A 14 2.10 2.97 -0.85
C VAL A 14 3.42 2.43 -0.31
N PHE A 15 4.49 3.20 -0.44
CA PHE A 15 5.79 2.94 0.17
C PHE A 15 5.94 3.83 1.43
N PRO A 16 5.83 3.27 2.65
CA PRO A 16 5.89 4.06 3.89
C PRO A 16 7.19 4.83 4.06
N THR A 17 8.31 4.28 3.57
CA THR A 17 9.64 4.90 3.60
C THR A 17 9.74 6.13 2.71
N GLU A 18 9.04 6.15 1.57
CA GLU A 18 8.93 7.35 0.72
C GLU A 18 7.99 8.39 1.32
N LEU A 19 6.91 7.96 1.98
CA LEU A 19 6.05 8.88 2.72
C LEU A 19 6.79 9.52 3.90
N ALA A 20 7.59 8.76 4.62
CA ALA A 20 8.41 9.26 5.72
C ALA A 20 9.49 10.25 5.27
N LYS A 21 10.07 10.05 4.08
CA LYS A 21 11.03 11.02 3.52
C LYS A 21 10.38 12.33 3.04
N ARG A 22 9.10 12.30 2.69
CA ARG A 22 8.37 13.47 2.14
C ARG A 22 7.52 14.19 3.18
N SER A 23 7.14 13.53 4.27
CA SER A 23 6.44 14.16 5.40
C SER A 23 7.45 14.68 6.42
N LYS A 24 7.12 15.80 7.09
CA LYS A 24 7.85 16.25 8.29
C LYS A 24 7.52 15.40 9.53
N ASP A 25 6.61 14.44 9.39
CA ASP A 25 6.11 13.58 10.46
C ASP A 25 7.03 12.39 10.71
N SER A 26 7.14 11.96 11.97
CA SER A 26 7.85 10.75 12.35
C SER A 26 7.21 9.50 11.74
N GLU A 27 8.02 8.48 11.44
CA GLU A 27 7.55 7.18 10.93
C GLU A 27 6.39 6.60 11.76
N ASP A 28 6.47 6.66 13.08
CA ASP A 28 5.41 6.22 14.00
C ASP A 28 4.05 6.89 13.73
N SER A 29 4.05 8.17 13.40
CA SER A 29 2.83 8.92 13.10
C SER A 29 2.22 8.44 11.79
N ILE A 30 3.06 8.22 10.78
CA ILE A 30 2.66 7.69 9.47
C ILE A 30 2.08 6.28 9.62
N TYR A 31 2.72 5.42 10.43
CA TYR A 31 2.19 4.08 10.70
C TYR A 31 0.82 4.12 11.38
N ARG A 32 0.61 5.04 12.34
CA ARG A 32 -0.69 5.22 12.99
C ARG A 32 -1.76 5.69 12.01
N GLU A 33 -1.43 6.61 11.10
CA GLU A 33 -2.36 7.09 10.08
C GLU A 33 -2.68 6.02 9.03
N ILE A 34 -1.69 5.28 8.55
CA ILE A 34 -1.91 4.12 7.67
C ILE A 34 -2.88 3.14 8.32
N LYS A 35 -2.67 2.82 9.61
CA LYS A 35 -3.54 1.89 10.34
C LYS A 35 -4.98 2.42 10.49
N LYS A 36 -5.16 3.75 10.61
CA LYS A 36 -6.50 4.37 10.59
C LYS A 36 -7.15 4.22 9.20
N LEU A 37 -6.39 4.51 8.15
CA LEU A 37 -6.86 4.43 6.75
C LEU A 37 -7.20 2.99 6.35
N GLU A 38 -6.43 2.01 6.83
CA GLU A 38 -6.73 0.58 6.69
C GLU A 38 -8.06 0.21 7.34
N LYS A 39 -8.30 0.66 8.58
CA LYS A 39 -9.56 0.41 9.28
C LYS A 39 -10.76 1.04 8.57
N SER A 40 -10.58 2.17 7.92
CA SER A 40 -11.63 2.84 7.14
C SER A 40 -11.83 2.27 5.72
N GLY A 41 -10.95 1.38 5.26
CA GLY A 41 -11.04 0.73 3.94
C GLY A 41 -10.46 1.51 2.77
N TYR A 42 -9.75 2.62 3.03
CA TYR A 42 -9.03 3.38 1.99
C TYR A 42 -7.65 2.79 1.69
N ILE A 43 -7.10 2.04 2.65
CA ILE A 43 -5.88 1.25 2.45
C ILE A 43 -6.20 -0.23 2.63
N ARG A 44 -5.65 -1.08 1.76
CA ARG A 44 -5.67 -2.54 1.91
C ARG A 44 -4.25 -3.07 1.82
N THR A 45 -3.88 -3.94 2.75
CA THR A 45 -2.54 -4.55 2.79
C THR A 45 -2.59 -6.00 2.36
N TYR A 46 -1.79 -6.35 1.36
CA TYR A 46 -1.55 -7.70 0.90
C TYR A 46 -0.14 -8.13 1.30
N LYS A 47 -0.04 -9.23 2.05
CA LYS A 47 1.24 -9.80 2.47
C LYS A 47 1.54 -10.99 1.59
N LYS A 48 2.65 -10.95 0.86
CA LYS A 48 3.07 -12.04 -0.01
C LYS A 48 4.49 -12.47 0.32
N SER A 49 4.72 -13.79 0.36
CA SER A 49 6.06 -14.34 0.44
C SER A 49 6.67 -14.40 -0.95
N LEU A 50 7.91 -13.90 -1.09
CA LEU A 50 8.64 -13.90 -2.37
C LEU A 50 9.48 -15.19 -2.56
N GLY A 51 9.12 -16.28 -1.86
CA GLY A 51 9.82 -17.57 -1.93
C GLY A 51 10.92 -17.76 -0.88
N ARG A 52 11.70 -18.85 -1.03
CA ARG A 52 12.71 -19.27 -0.05
C ARG A 52 13.74 -18.18 0.19
N GLY A 53 13.88 -17.77 1.46
CA GLY A 53 14.91 -16.83 1.93
C GLY A 53 14.58 -15.34 1.77
N LYS A 54 13.53 -14.96 1.03
CA LYS A 54 13.20 -13.54 0.76
C LYS A 54 12.20 -12.91 1.73
N GLY A 55 11.70 -13.67 2.70
CA GLY A 55 10.76 -13.19 3.73
C GLY A 55 9.35 -12.89 3.20
N VAL A 56 8.58 -12.17 4.01
CA VAL A 56 7.21 -11.72 3.69
C VAL A 56 7.23 -10.21 3.47
N THR A 57 6.83 -9.79 2.28
CA THR A 57 6.72 -8.38 1.92
C THR A 57 5.27 -7.94 2.01
N ALA A 58 5.03 -6.80 2.66
CA ALA A 58 3.72 -6.18 2.75
C ALA A 58 3.55 -5.13 1.64
N PHE A 59 2.65 -5.40 0.71
CA PHE A 59 2.23 -4.48 -0.33
C PHE A 59 0.96 -3.76 0.12
N ARG A 60 0.98 -2.43 0.10
CA ARG A 60 -0.15 -1.61 0.54
C ARG A 60 -0.76 -0.90 -0.65
N PHE A 61 -2.06 -1.06 -0.84
CA PHE A 61 -2.83 -0.37 -1.86
C PHE A 61 -3.60 0.78 -1.25
N CYS A 62 -3.63 1.94 -1.92
CA CYS A 62 -4.42 3.10 -1.49
C CYS A 62 -5.29 3.63 -2.62
N ALA A 63 -6.49 4.07 -2.27
CA ALA A 63 -7.40 4.75 -3.17
C ALA A 63 -8.09 5.93 -2.48
N ASP A 64 -8.57 6.87 -3.27
CA ASP A 64 -9.43 8.00 -2.87
C ASP A 64 -10.84 7.55 -2.45
N ARG A 65 -11.25 6.38 -2.93
CA ARG A 65 -12.48 5.66 -2.54
C ARG A 65 -12.16 4.41 -1.73
N LYS A 66 -13.16 3.90 -1.01
CA LYS A 66 -13.05 2.61 -0.31
C LYS A 66 -12.74 1.51 -1.32
N ILE A 67 -11.73 0.71 -1.03
CA ILE A 67 -11.34 -0.43 -1.86
C ILE A 67 -12.28 -1.58 -1.49
N SER A 68 -13.21 -1.90 -2.40
CA SER A 68 -14.06 -3.09 -2.28
C SER A 68 -13.22 -4.36 -2.41
N ASP A 69 -13.76 -5.47 -1.95
CA ASP A 69 -13.03 -6.75 -1.99
C ASP A 69 -12.79 -7.19 -3.45
N GLU A 70 -13.72 -6.92 -4.36
CA GLU A 70 -13.57 -7.17 -5.81
C GLU A 70 -12.38 -6.41 -6.41
N ILE A 71 -12.31 -5.10 -6.13
CA ILE A 71 -11.18 -4.26 -6.58
C ILE A 71 -9.89 -4.77 -5.93
N PHE A 72 -9.93 -5.14 -4.65
CA PHE A 72 -8.76 -5.64 -3.95
C PHE A 72 -8.22 -6.94 -4.55
N GLU A 73 -9.08 -7.86 -5.00
CA GLU A 73 -8.63 -9.06 -5.71
C GLU A 73 -8.01 -8.75 -7.08
N GLN A 74 -8.59 -7.82 -7.84
CA GLN A 74 -7.99 -7.37 -9.10
C GLN A 74 -6.59 -6.78 -8.89
N LEU A 75 -6.43 -5.96 -7.84
CA LEU A 75 -5.14 -5.37 -7.46
C LEU A 75 -4.10 -6.43 -7.10
N LYS A 76 -4.51 -7.50 -6.41
CA LYS A 76 -3.62 -8.63 -6.09
C LYS A 76 -3.20 -9.38 -7.35
N GLN A 77 -4.13 -9.64 -8.26
CA GLN A 77 -3.84 -10.35 -9.51
C GLN A 77 -2.84 -9.58 -10.37
N GLN A 78 -3.07 -8.28 -10.58
CA GLN A 78 -2.13 -7.42 -11.31
C GLN A 78 -0.75 -7.41 -10.67
N LEU A 79 -0.69 -7.30 -9.34
CA LEU A 79 0.57 -7.36 -8.61
C LEU A 79 1.26 -8.72 -8.76
N ASP A 80 0.49 -9.80 -8.77
CA ASP A 80 1.02 -11.14 -8.89
C ASP A 80 1.57 -11.42 -10.30
N GLU A 81 0.94 -10.85 -11.34
CA GLU A 81 1.45 -10.81 -12.71
C GLU A 81 2.74 -9.99 -12.82
N GLU A 82 2.78 -8.78 -12.25
CA GLU A 82 3.99 -7.94 -12.20
C GLU A 82 5.17 -8.65 -11.53
N LEU A 83 4.92 -9.45 -10.49
CA LEU A 83 5.96 -10.16 -9.75
C LEU A 83 6.40 -11.47 -10.42
N ALA A 84 5.59 -12.00 -11.34
CA ALA A 84 5.90 -13.21 -12.10
C ALA A 84 6.65 -12.92 -13.40
N SER A 85 6.59 -11.68 -13.89
CA SER A 85 7.36 -11.18 -15.04
C SER A 85 8.79 -10.81 -14.68
#